data_AF-A0A024K3K9-F1
#
_entry.id   AF-A0A024K3K9-F1
#
_cell.length_a   1.000
_cell.length_b   1.000
_cell.length_c   1.000
_cell.angle_alpha   90.00
_cell.angle_beta   90.00
_cell.angle_gamma   90.00
#
_symmetry.space_group_name_H-M   'P 1'
#
loop_
_entity.id
_entity.type
_entity.pdbx_description
1 polymer ?
#
loop_
_entity_poly.entity_id
_entity_poly.type
_entity_poly.pdbx_seq_one_letter_code
_entity_poly.pdbx_strand_id
1 'polypeptide(L)'
;MSRIDVVLRSARRRFRRLAAAEVPDALRRGAVLVDIRPQAQRFREGEVPGALVIERNVLEWRCDPTSDARLPEAVGDDVEWVIVCSEGYTSSLAAAALLDIGLHRATDVIGGYHALAGAGVLAELAGDPQVLTNAGAPARRWL
;
A
#
# COMPACT_ATOMS: atom_id res chain seq x y z
N MET A 1 22.02 17.20 -0.15
CA MET A 1 20.74 16.48 0.05
C MET A 1 19.63 17.34 -0.53
N SER A 2 18.77 16.78 -1.39
CA SER A 2 17.69 17.54 -2.02
C SER A 2 16.55 17.84 -1.03
N ARG A 3 15.67 18.80 -1.34
CA ARG A 3 14.50 19.08 -0.50
C ARG A 3 13.58 17.86 -0.35
N ILE A 4 13.39 17.11 -1.43
CA ILE A 4 12.56 15.90 -1.41
C ILE A 4 13.20 14.80 -0.55
N ASP A 5 14.52 14.65 -0.54
CA ASP A 5 15.21 13.71 0.36
C ASP A 5 14.98 14.05 1.84
N VAL A 6 14.96 15.35 2.18
CA VAL A 6 14.68 15.80 3.55
C VAL A 6 13.24 15.45 3.93
N VAL A 7 12.26 15.77 3.08
CA VAL A 7 10.85 15.44 3.32
C VAL A 7 10.65 13.94 3.45
N LEU A 8 11.22 13.15 2.55
CA LEU A 8 11.13 11.70 2.55
C LEU A 8 11.77 11.10 3.81
N ARG A 9 12.94 11.59 4.22
CA ARG A 9 13.60 11.16 5.46
C ARG A 9 12.73 11.46 6.68
N SER A 10 12.12 12.64 6.73
CA SER A 10 11.21 13.02 7.82
C SER A 10 9.96 12.15 7.86
N ALA A 11 9.34 11.87 6.70
CA ALA A 11 8.19 10.97 6.58
C ALA A 11 8.51 9.57 7.14
N ARG A 12 9.62 8.97 6.70
CA ARG A 12 10.05 7.62 7.10
C ARG A 12 10.38 7.47 8.59
N ARG A 13 10.50 8.56 9.36
CA ARG A 13 10.69 8.52 10.82
C ARG A 13 9.39 8.39 11.60
N ARG A 14 8.24 8.58 10.96
CA ARG A 14 6.92 8.61 11.61
C ARG A 14 6.30 7.23 11.78
N PHE A 15 6.82 6.21 11.11
CA PHE A 15 6.28 4.84 11.11
C PHE A 15 7.38 3.82 10.83
N ARG A 16 7.13 2.55 11.19
CA ARG A 16 8.01 1.42 10.87
C ARG A 16 7.67 0.87 9.49
N ARG A 17 8.59 1.02 8.55
CA ARG A 17 8.50 0.47 7.19
C ARG A 17 8.66 -1.06 7.20
N LEU A 18 7.99 -1.75 6.29
CA LEU A 18 8.09 -3.21 6.13
C LEU A 18 9.18 -3.59 5.12
N ALA A 19 10.00 -4.57 5.45
CA ALA A 19 10.78 -5.29 4.45
C ALA A 19 9.84 -6.13 3.58
N ALA A 20 10.23 -6.40 2.32
CA ALA A 20 9.42 -7.18 1.38
C ALA A 20 8.97 -8.54 1.96
N ALA A 21 9.88 -9.25 2.64
CA ALA A 21 9.60 -10.55 3.25
C ALA A 21 8.59 -10.51 4.42
N GLU A 22 8.31 -9.34 5.00
CA GLU A 22 7.34 -9.18 6.08
C GLU A 22 5.90 -8.97 5.56
N VAL A 23 5.74 -8.71 4.26
CA VAL A 23 4.43 -8.40 3.65
C VAL A 23 3.47 -9.59 3.73
N PRO A 24 3.85 -10.84 3.40
CA PRO A 24 2.96 -11.99 3.55
C PRO A 24 2.41 -12.15 4.98
N ASP A 25 3.28 -12.01 5.98
CA ASP A 25 2.89 -12.03 7.40
C ASP A 25 1.94 -10.87 7.75
N ALA A 26 2.05 -9.73 7.06
CA ALA A 26 1.14 -8.59 7.20
C ALA A 26 -0.27 -8.90 6.72
N LEU A 27 -0.37 -9.52 5.56
CA LEU A 27 -1.67 -9.87 5.01
C LEU A 27 -2.34 -10.99 5.81
N ARG A 28 -1.55 -11.95 6.32
CA ARG A 28 -2.07 -13.02 7.19
C ARG A 28 -2.60 -12.50 8.54
N ARG A 29 -2.10 -11.37 9.05
CA ARG A 29 -2.66 -10.70 10.24
C ARG A 29 -3.76 -9.67 9.93
N GLY A 30 -4.18 -9.55 8.68
CA GLY A 30 -5.30 -8.69 8.25
C GLY A 30 -4.93 -7.29 7.77
N ALA A 31 -3.66 -7.03 7.43
CA ALA A 31 -3.28 -5.78 6.77
C ALA A 31 -3.84 -5.69 5.34
N VAL A 32 -4.07 -4.48 4.86
CA VAL A 32 -4.57 -4.20 3.50
C VAL A 32 -3.42 -3.68 2.65
N LEU A 33 -3.03 -4.46 1.64
CA LEU A 33 -2.01 -4.06 0.68
C LEU A 33 -2.60 -3.12 -0.36
N VAL A 34 -1.96 -1.97 -0.58
CA VAL A 34 -2.44 -0.96 -1.53
C VAL A 34 -1.35 -0.64 -2.55
N ASP A 35 -1.63 -0.86 -3.84
CA ASP A 35 -0.76 -0.46 -4.94
C ASP A 35 -1.19 0.90 -5.48
N ILE A 36 -0.34 1.91 -5.25
CA ILE A 36 -0.60 3.30 -5.66
C ILE A 36 0.02 3.67 -7.01
N ARG A 37 0.59 2.70 -7.73
CA ARG A 37 1.22 2.94 -9.02
C ARG A 37 0.17 3.26 -10.09
N PRO A 38 0.43 4.27 -10.95
CA PRO A 38 -0.40 4.53 -12.10
C PRO A 38 -0.57 3.29 -12.98
N GLN A 39 -1.73 3.13 -13.60
CA GLN A 39 -2.01 1.97 -14.45
C GLN A 39 -0.90 1.67 -15.48
N ALA A 40 -0.39 2.69 -16.17
CA ALA A 40 0.66 2.52 -17.18
C ALA A 40 1.96 1.93 -16.59
N GLN A 41 2.24 2.19 -15.31
CA GLN A 41 3.39 1.60 -14.63
C GLN A 41 3.13 0.14 -14.27
N ARG A 42 1.96 -0.18 -13.72
CA ARG A 42 1.56 -1.56 -13.42
C ARG A 42 1.50 -2.44 -14.67
N PHE A 43 1.08 -1.88 -15.81
CA PHE A 43 1.11 -2.59 -17.09
C PHE A 43 2.52 -2.98 -17.53
N ARG A 44 3.53 -2.15 -17.24
CA ARG A 44 4.93 -2.42 -17.60
C ARG A 44 5.64 -3.33 -16.59
N GLU A 45 5.40 -3.10 -15.30
CA GLU A 45 6.12 -3.78 -14.23
C GLU A 45 5.45 -5.10 -13.83
N GLY A 46 4.12 -5.15 -13.87
CA GLY A 46 3.30 -6.25 -13.35
C GLY A 46 2.45 -5.82 -12.15
N GLU A 47 1.42 -6.61 -11.86
CA GLU A 47 0.52 -6.37 -10.73
C GLU A 47 1.08 -6.95 -9.43
N VAL A 48 0.57 -6.47 -8.29
CA VAL A 48 0.84 -7.04 -6.97
C VAL A 48 -0.37 -7.91 -6.59
N PRO A 49 -0.21 -9.25 -6.52
CA PRO A 49 -1.32 -10.13 -6.15
C PRO A 49 -1.88 -9.77 -4.76
N GLY A 50 -3.21 -9.72 -4.66
CA GLY A 50 -3.90 -9.38 -3.42
C GLY A 50 -3.89 -7.90 -3.03
N ALA A 51 -3.29 -7.01 -3.83
CA ALA A 51 -3.30 -5.58 -3.55
C ALA A 51 -4.56 -4.89 -4.07
N LEU A 52 -5.14 -4.01 -3.26
CA LEU A 52 -6.10 -3.02 -3.72
C LEU A 52 -5.38 -1.97 -4.57
N VAL A 53 -5.91 -1.71 -5.75
CA VAL A 53 -5.37 -0.68 -6.63
C VAL A 53 -6.05 0.64 -6.31
N ILE A 54 -5.29 1.57 -5.73
CA ILE A 54 -5.76 2.92 -5.40
C ILE A 54 -4.68 3.89 -5.86
N GLU A 55 -4.86 4.55 -7.01
CA GLU A 55 -3.85 5.50 -7.46
C GLU A 55 -3.64 6.63 -6.45
N ARG A 56 -2.40 7.16 -6.39
CA ARG A 56 -1.99 8.10 -5.34
C ARG A 56 -2.92 9.32 -5.20
N ASN A 57 -3.53 9.77 -6.30
CA ASN A 57 -4.35 10.98 -6.35
C ASN A 57 -5.67 10.91 -5.55
N VAL A 58 -6.17 9.71 -5.22
CA VAL A 58 -7.43 9.53 -4.50
C VAL A 58 -7.28 8.80 -3.16
N LEU A 59 -6.04 8.48 -2.79
CA LEU A 59 -5.73 7.57 -1.67
C LEU A 59 -6.39 7.98 -0.35
N GLU A 60 -6.25 9.24 0.06
CA GLU A 60 -6.75 9.76 1.33
C GLU A 60 -8.27 9.54 1.45
N TRP A 61 -9.02 9.93 0.42
CA TRP A 61 -10.49 9.79 0.40
C TRP A 61 -10.96 8.35 0.39
N ARG A 62 -10.18 7.43 -0.18
CA ARG A 62 -10.52 5.99 -0.25
C ARG A 62 -10.22 5.27 1.07
N CYS A 63 -9.18 5.71 1.80
CA CYS A 63 -8.74 5.08 3.05
C CYS A 63 -9.39 5.68 4.31
N ASP A 64 -9.90 6.91 4.26
CA ASP A 64 -10.55 7.59 5.39
C ASP A 64 -11.92 6.96 5.72
N PRO A 65 -12.13 6.36 6.91
CA PRO A 65 -13.41 5.75 7.30
C PRO A 65 -14.56 6.76 7.44
N THR A 66 -14.25 8.06 7.54
CA THR A 66 -15.24 9.14 7.64
C THR A 66 -15.61 9.73 6.28
N SER A 67 -14.87 9.38 5.22
CA SER A 67 -15.11 9.86 3.87
C SER A 67 -16.34 9.21 3.22
N ASP A 68 -17.12 10.01 2.48
CA ASP A 68 -18.22 9.52 1.64
C ASP A 68 -17.72 8.64 0.48
N ALA A 69 -16.46 8.83 0.06
CA ALA A 69 -15.83 8.10 -1.04
C ALA A 69 -15.03 6.87 -0.56
N ARG A 70 -15.09 6.53 0.73
CA ARG A 70 -14.29 5.44 1.30
C ARG A 70 -14.54 4.10 0.63
N LEU A 71 -13.53 3.25 0.65
CA LEU A 71 -13.67 1.85 0.27
C LEU A 71 -14.26 1.02 1.43
N PRO A 72 -14.86 -0.15 1.14
CA PRO A 72 -15.39 -1.05 2.17
C PRO A 72 -14.35 -1.46 3.23
N GLU A 73 -13.07 -1.52 2.87
CA GLU A 73 -11.96 -1.87 3.75
C GLU A 73 -11.62 -0.77 4.76
N ALA A 74 -12.03 0.48 4.52
CA ALA A 74 -11.88 1.60 5.44
C ALA A 74 -12.93 1.54 6.57
N VAL A 75 -12.85 0.50 7.40
CA VAL A 75 -13.81 0.22 8.48
C VAL A 75 -13.52 0.99 9.77
N GLY A 76 -12.35 1.61 9.90
CA GLY A 76 -11.94 2.40 11.07
C GLY A 76 -10.45 2.77 11.05
N ASP A 77 -10.02 3.50 12.07
CA ASP A 77 -8.65 4.04 12.15
C ASP A 77 -7.58 2.95 12.39
N ASP A 78 -8.00 1.77 12.85
CA ASP A 78 -7.16 0.61 13.17
C ASP A 78 -6.81 -0.27 11.94
N VAL A 79 -7.18 0.13 10.73
CA VAL A 79 -6.81 -0.60 9.51
C VAL A 79 -5.31 -0.42 9.22
N GLU A 80 -4.58 -1.53 9.09
CA GLU A 80 -3.15 -1.50 8.70
C GLU A 80 -3.02 -1.37 7.19
N TRP A 81 -2.96 -0.13 6.71
CA TRP A 81 -2.72 0.18 5.31
C TRP A 81 -1.24 0.03 4.96
N VAL A 82 -0.89 -0.95 4.12
CA VAL A 82 0.47 -1.19 3.63
C VAL A 82 0.59 -0.66 2.21
N ILE A 83 1.23 0.49 2.05
CA ILE A 83 1.29 1.19 0.77
C ILE A 83 2.51 0.77 -0.06
N VAL A 84 2.28 0.42 -1.33
CA VAL A 84 3.31 0.03 -2.29
C VAL A 84 3.29 0.99 -3.47
N CYS A 85 4.48 1.51 -3.80
CA CYS A 85 4.76 2.12 -5.09
C CYS A 85 5.87 1.31 -5.78
N SER A 86 6.43 1.80 -6.89
CA SER A 86 7.45 1.06 -7.64
C SER A 86 8.74 0.81 -6.83
N GLU A 87 9.34 1.86 -6.26
CA GLU A 87 10.66 1.78 -5.59
C GLU A 87 10.64 2.13 -4.09
N GLY A 88 9.47 2.35 -3.49
CA GLY A 88 9.34 2.66 -2.07
C GLY A 88 9.67 4.12 -1.69
N TYR A 89 9.56 5.06 -2.64
CA TYR A 89 9.70 6.51 -2.39
C TYR A 89 8.34 7.17 -2.15
N THR A 90 7.48 7.19 -3.17
CA THR A 90 6.15 7.81 -3.12
C THR A 90 5.26 7.17 -2.05
N SER A 91 5.38 5.86 -1.83
CA SER A 91 4.63 5.13 -0.80
C SER A 91 4.93 5.63 0.61
N SER A 92 6.17 6.05 0.90
CA SER A 92 6.51 6.62 2.21
C SER A 92 5.81 7.96 2.45
N LEU A 93 5.68 8.78 1.40
CA LEU A 93 4.97 10.06 1.48
C LEU A 93 3.46 9.85 1.59
N ALA A 94 2.94 8.84 0.89
CA ALA A 94 1.55 8.44 0.94
C ALA A 94 1.15 7.92 2.34
N ALA A 95 1.95 7.02 2.93
CA ALA A 95 1.72 6.55 4.30
C ALA A 95 1.76 7.71 5.31
N ALA A 96 2.70 8.65 5.17
CA ALA A 96 2.72 9.83 6.04
C ALA A 96 1.46 10.71 5.91
N ALA A 97 0.91 10.87 4.71
CA ALA A 97 -0.34 11.59 4.50
C ALA A 97 -1.54 10.88 5.12
N LEU A 98 -1.57 9.54 5.10
CA LEU A 98 -2.58 8.76 5.81
C LEU A 98 -2.46 8.92 7.34
N LEU A 99 -1.24 9.02 7.89
CA LEU A 99 -1.04 9.35 9.29
C LEU A 99 -1.56 10.75 9.64
N ASP A 100 -1.43 11.72 8.73
CA ASP A 100 -1.89 13.11 8.94
C ASP A 100 -3.42 13.20 9.12
N ILE A 101 -4.17 12.23 8.59
CA ILE A 101 -5.64 12.13 8.73
C ILE A 101 -6.09 11.13 9.80
N GLY A 102 -5.18 10.62 10.65
CA GLY A 102 -5.51 9.78 11.80
C GLY A 102 -5.39 8.27 11.58
N LEU A 103 -5.05 7.80 10.38
CA LEU A 103 -4.87 6.37 10.08
C LEU A 103 -3.53 5.87 10.58
N HIS A 104 -3.43 5.72 11.90
CA HIS A 104 -2.17 5.57 12.65
C HIS A 104 -1.38 4.29 12.35
N ARG A 105 -2.00 3.28 11.71
CA ARG A 105 -1.33 2.04 11.28
C ARG A 105 -0.84 2.06 9.83
N ALA A 106 -0.93 3.19 9.13
CA ALA A 106 -0.41 3.32 7.78
C ALA A 106 1.12 3.14 7.73
N THR A 107 1.60 2.34 6.79
CA THR A 107 3.02 2.07 6.56
C THR A 107 3.30 1.85 5.08
N ASP A 108 4.57 1.62 4.72
CA ASP A 108 4.98 1.32 3.36
C ASP A 108 6.00 0.17 3.29
N VAL A 109 6.25 -0.29 2.06
CA VAL A 109 7.25 -1.34 1.78
C VAL A 109 8.58 -0.71 1.33
N ILE A 110 9.66 -1.11 2.00
CA ILE A 110 11.03 -0.75 1.62
C ILE A 110 11.34 -1.30 0.23
N GLY A 111 11.67 -0.42 -0.71
CA GLY A 111 12.00 -0.79 -2.10
C GLY A 111 10.78 -1.09 -2.98
N GLY A 112 9.56 -0.98 -2.46
CA GLY A 112 8.32 -1.07 -3.23
C GLY A 112 8.15 -2.39 -3.99
N TYR A 113 7.48 -2.31 -5.14
CA TYR A 113 7.27 -3.42 -6.07
C TYR A 113 8.57 -4.14 -6.42
N HIS A 114 9.64 -3.40 -6.72
CA HIS A 114 10.91 -4.00 -7.11
C HIS A 114 11.51 -4.89 -6.02
N ALA A 115 11.36 -4.53 -4.74
CA ALA A 115 11.79 -5.37 -3.64
C ALA A 115 10.91 -6.61 -3.46
N LEU A 116 9.59 -6.48 -3.64
CA LEU A 116 8.68 -7.64 -3.62
C LEU A 116 9.00 -8.64 -4.74
N ALA A 117 9.22 -8.14 -5.96
CA ALA A 117 9.61 -8.94 -7.10
C ALA A 117 10.98 -9.62 -6.87
N GLY A 118 11.98 -8.84 -6.46
CA GLY A 118 13.34 -9.33 -6.22
C GLY A 118 13.44 -10.36 -5.09
N ALA A 119 12.55 -10.30 -4.10
CA ALA A 119 12.47 -11.25 -3.00
C ALA A 119 11.59 -12.48 -3.30
N GLY A 120 10.97 -12.58 -4.48
CA GLY A 120 10.06 -13.68 -4.83
C GLY A 120 8.69 -13.61 -4.16
N VAL A 121 8.40 -12.54 -3.41
CA VAL A 121 7.17 -12.37 -2.63
C VAL A 121 5.94 -12.34 -3.54
N LEU A 122 6.04 -11.77 -4.75
CA LEU A 122 4.90 -11.75 -5.68
C LEU A 122 4.39 -13.16 -6.03
N ALA A 123 5.30 -14.13 -6.16
CA ALA A 123 4.94 -15.52 -6.44
C ALA A 123 4.28 -16.19 -5.22
N GLU A 124 4.78 -15.90 -4.01
CA GLU A 124 4.17 -16.36 -2.76
C GLU A 124 2.74 -15.82 -2.61
N LEU A 125 2.54 -14.50 -2.79
CA LEU A 125 1.23 -13.86 -2.69
C LEU A 125 0.23 -14.41 -3.72
N ALA A 126 0.67 -14.74 -4.93
CA ALA A 126 -0.18 -15.35 -5.95
C ALA A 126 -0.63 -16.78 -5.59
N GLY A 127 0.15 -17.49 -4.77
CA GLY A 127 -0.13 -18.85 -4.33
C GLY A 127 -0.95 -18.95 -3.05
N ASP A 128 -1.20 -17.85 -2.34
CA ASP A 128 -1.89 -17.82 -1.05
C ASP A 128 -3.39 -17.47 -1.22
N PRO A 129 -4.32 -18.43 -1.00
CA PRO A 129 -5.75 -18.19 -1.14
C PRO A 129 -6.29 -17.13 -0.16
N GLN A 130 -5.70 -17.01 1.04
CA GLN A 130 -6.15 -16.04 2.04
C GLN A 130 -5.86 -14.61 1.59
N VAL A 131 -4.68 -14.39 0.98
CA VAL A 131 -4.30 -13.11 0.40
C VAL A 131 -5.25 -12.69 -0.72
N LEU A 132 -5.62 -13.62 -1.60
CA LEU A 132 -6.53 -13.35 -2.71
C LEU A 132 -7.98 -13.09 -2.25
N THR A 133 -8.40 -13.68 -1.12
CA THR A 133 -9.74 -13.48 -0.55
C THR A 133 -9.87 -12.13 0.17
N ASN A 134 -8.80 -11.69 0.85
CA ASN A 134 -8.77 -10.42 1.58
C ASN A 134 -8.74 -9.18 0.68
N ALA A 135 -8.41 -9.33 -0.61
CA ALA A 135 -8.34 -8.25 -1.59
C ALA A 135 -9.70 -7.67 -2.02
N GLY A 136 -10.80 -8.10 -1.38
CA GLY A 136 -12.16 -7.74 -1.77
C GLY A 136 -12.58 -8.41 -3.08
N ALA A 137 -13.89 -8.63 -3.25
CA ALA A 137 -14.41 -9.03 -4.56
C ALA A 137 -14.03 -7.98 -5.61
N PRO A 138 -13.81 -8.36 -6.89
CA PRO A 138 -13.43 -7.44 -7.97
C PRO A 138 -14.60 -6.52 -8.33
N ALA A 139 -14.99 -5.64 -7.42
CA ALA A 139 -16.05 -4.69 -7.58
C ALA A 139 -15.40 -3.31 -7.81
N ARG A 140 -15.48 -2.88 -9.07
CA ARG A 140 -15.21 -1.52 -9.57
C ARG A 140 -13.77 -1.27 -9.99
N ARG A 141 -13.39 -1.99 -11.04
CA ARG A 141 -12.47 -1.52 -12.08
C ARG A 141 -12.96 -0.11 -12.51
N TRP A 142 -12.11 0.90 -12.35
CA TRP A 142 -12.31 2.29 -12.79
C TRP A 142 -13.15 3.21 -11.88
N LEU A 143 -12.46 3.81 -10.90
CA LEU A 143 -12.63 5.23 -10.54
C LEU A 143 -11.25 5.84 -10.31
#